data_AF-A0A1N5UCW5-F1
#
_entry.id   AF-A0A1N5UCW5-F1
#
_cell.length_a   1.000
_cell.length_b   1.000
_cell.length_c   1.000
_cell.angle_alpha   90.00
_cell.angle_beta   90.00
_cell.angle_gamma   90.00
#
_symmetry.space_group_name_H-M   'P 1'
#
loop_
_entity.id
_entity.type
_entity.pdbx_description
1 polymer ?
#
loop_
_entity_poly.entity_id
_entity_poly.type
_entity_poly.pdbx_seq_one_letter_code
_entity_poly.pdbx_strand_id
1 'polypeptide(L)'
;MITLSEYMLSQDDQEKVRSFIERLQNKEETPFKACPLYERCAAPICPMDPNAKHRSWYSNEDVCSSSKFKDHNVVVTQRKISKKGSEGYFTYEMLNRDIVVKKGIQGIDPDIPGSVERKGQNVIESLYREREESWLKGHPEITMQQRRRMKEEGMKRSDALKRYREMI
;
A
#
# COMPACT_ATOMS: atom_id res chain seq x y z
N MET A 1 0.66 -8.92 -40.25
CA MET A 1 0.88 -10.35 -39.94
C MET A 1 2.26 -10.69 -40.48
N ILE A 2 3.25 -10.86 -39.61
CA ILE A 2 4.61 -11.29 -40.01
C ILE A 2 4.60 -12.81 -40.01
N THR A 3 4.79 -13.43 -41.17
CA THR A 3 4.82 -14.89 -41.29
C THR A 3 6.21 -15.41 -40.95
N LEU A 4 6.31 -16.36 -40.00
CA LEU A 4 7.58 -16.97 -39.55
C LEU A 4 8.36 -17.71 -40.66
N SER A 5 7.83 -17.79 -41.89
CA SER A 5 8.50 -18.42 -43.03
C SER A 5 9.65 -17.60 -43.61
N GLU A 6 9.80 -16.31 -43.26
CA GLU A 6 10.87 -15.45 -43.80
C GLU A 6 12.22 -15.61 -43.07
N TYR A 7 12.24 -16.27 -41.90
CA TYR A 7 13.48 -16.63 -41.22
C TYR A 7 13.68 -18.15 -41.30
N MET A 8 14.85 -18.60 -41.78
CA MET A 8 15.25 -20.01 -41.86
C MET A 8 15.50 -20.62 -40.47
N LEU A 9 14.52 -20.55 -39.58
CA LEU A 9 14.58 -21.13 -38.25
C LEU A 9 14.33 -22.64 -38.34
N SER A 10 15.07 -23.38 -37.51
CA SER A 10 14.83 -24.81 -37.30
C SER A 10 13.41 -25.04 -36.78
N GLN A 11 12.86 -26.23 -37.01
CA GLN A 11 11.51 -26.58 -36.53
C GLN A 11 11.40 -26.40 -35.00
N ASP A 12 12.44 -26.77 -34.26
CA ASP A 12 12.53 -26.59 -32.80
C ASP A 12 12.47 -25.12 -32.39
N ASP A 13 13.12 -24.22 -33.14
CA ASP A 13 13.10 -22.79 -32.83
C ASP A 13 11.77 -22.15 -33.21
N GLN A 14 11.13 -22.61 -34.29
CA GLN A 14 9.77 -22.20 -34.64
C GLN A 14 8.77 -22.60 -33.54
N GLU A 15 8.92 -23.80 -32.97
CA GLU A 15 8.09 -24.29 -31.88
C GLU A 15 8.32 -23.50 -30.57
N LYS A 16 9.58 -23.22 -30.22
CA LYS A 16 9.90 -22.34 -29.09
C LYS A 16 9.27 -20.96 -29.24
N VAL A 17 9.41 -20.34 -30.41
CA VAL A 17 8.84 -19.02 -30.71
C VAL A 17 7.31 -19.06 -30.64
N ARG A 18 6.65 -20.08 -31.21
CA ARG A 18 5.19 -20.26 -31.09
C ARG A 18 4.76 -20.41 -29.64
N SER A 19 5.41 -21.27 -28.86
CA SER A 19 5.10 -21.48 -27.44
C SER A 19 5.30 -20.22 -26.59
N PHE A 20 6.24 -19.35 -27.00
CA PHE A 20 6.51 -18.07 -26.36
C PHE A 20 5.45 -17.04 -26.72
N ILE A 21 5.08 -16.93 -28.01
CA ILE A 21 3.98 -16.06 -28.48
C ILE A 21 2.66 -16.46 -27.82
N GLU A 22 2.36 -17.76 -27.75
CA GLU A 22 1.15 -18.28 -27.10
C GLU A 22 1.12 -17.94 -25.60
N ARG A 23 2.25 -18.05 -24.90
CA ARG A 23 2.38 -17.59 -23.50
C ARG A 23 2.20 -16.08 -23.34
N LEU A 24 2.65 -15.27 -24.30
CA LEU A 24 2.44 -13.82 -24.28
C LEU A 24 0.98 -13.45 -24.57
N GLN A 25 0.32 -14.17 -25.47
CA GLN A 25 -1.09 -13.96 -25.83
C GLN A 25 -2.04 -14.46 -24.72
N ASN A 26 -1.67 -15.52 -24.00
CA ASN A 26 -2.42 -16.04 -22.85
C ASN A 26 -2.05 -15.36 -21.53
N LYS A 27 -1.37 -14.22 -21.55
CA LYS A 27 -1.10 -13.45 -20.34
C LYS A 27 -2.42 -12.88 -19.83
N GLU A 28 -3.05 -13.61 -18.90
CA GLU A 28 -4.25 -13.18 -18.21
C GLU A 28 -4.11 -11.71 -17.79
N GLU A 29 -5.13 -10.91 -18.07
CA GLU A 29 -5.17 -9.53 -17.61
C GLU A 29 -4.97 -9.54 -16.09
N THR A 30 -3.90 -8.91 -15.63
CA THR A 30 -3.63 -8.83 -14.20
C THR A 30 -4.87 -8.28 -13.49
N PRO A 31 -5.30 -8.82 -12.35
CA PRO A 31 -6.48 -8.35 -11.62
C PRO A 31 -6.51 -6.82 -11.40
N PHE A 32 -5.34 -6.19 -11.37
CA PHE A 32 -5.15 -4.74 -11.34
C PHE A 32 -5.77 -4.00 -12.53
N LYS A 33 -5.56 -4.48 -13.76
CA LYS A 33 -6.10 -3.90 -15.00
C LYS A 33 -7.61 -4.12 -15.14
N ALA A 34 -8.15 -5.16 -14.52
CA ALA A 34 -9.58 -5.41 -14.43
C ALA A 34 -10.31 -4.47 -13.44
N CYS A 35 -9.59 -3.60 -12.71
CA CYS A 35 -10.20 -2.62 -11.83
C CYS A 35 -10.93 -1.54 -12.66
N PRO A 36 -12.23 -1.27 -12.41
CA PRO A 36 -12.98 -0.24 -13.15
C PRO A 36 -12.42 1.18 -13.02
N LEU A 37 -11.59 1.42 -12.00
CA LEU A 37 -10.97 2.71 -11.76
C LEU A 37 -9.51 2.75 -12.20
N TYR A 38 -8.96 1.70 -12.81
CA TYR A 38 -7.53 1.56 -13.12
C TYR A 38 -6.94 2.81 -13.80
N GLU A 39 -7.57 3.29 -14.87
CA GLU A 39 -7.08 4.44 -15.65
C GLU A 39 -7.35 5.81 -15.00
N ARG A 40 -8.20 5.87 -13.97
CA ARG A 40 -8.66 7.13 -13.36
C ARG A 40 -8.31 7.25 -11.88
N CYS A 41 -7.69 6.22 -11.30
CA CYS A 41 -7.33 6.20 -9.89
C CYS A 41 -6.04 7.00 -9.70
N ALA A 42 -6.15 8.15 -9.03
CA ALA A 42 -5.02 9.01 -8.72
C ALA A 42 -4.23 8.58 -7.47
N ALA A 43 -4.67 7.52 -6.77
CA ALA A 43 -4.03 7.06 -5.55
C ALA A 43 -2.60 6.53 -5.81
N PRO A 44 -1.55 7.14 -5.23
CA PRO A 44 -0.16 6.72 -5.47
C PRO A 44 0.10 5.28 -5.01
N ILE A 45 -0.50 4.87 -3.90
CA ILE A 45 -0.45 3.50 -3.40
C ILE A 45 -1.84 2.87 -3.54
N CYS A 46 -1.96 1.91 -4.46
CA CYS A 46 -3.16 1.12 -4.68
C CYS A 46 -2.98 -0.30 -4.14
N PRO A 47 -3.95 -0.88 -3.40
CA PRO A 47 -3.88 -2.27 -2.94
C PRO A 47 -3.72 -3.32 -4.04
N MET A 48 -4.10 -2.98 -5.28
CA MET A 48 -4.00 -3.88 -6.43
C MET A 48 -2.75 -3.67 -7.28
N ASP A 49 -2.01 -2.57 -7.10
CA ASP A 49 -0.81 -2.31 -7.91
C ASP A 49 0.33 -3.22 -7.41
N PRO A 50 0.85 -4.15 -8.25
CA PRO A 50 1.98 -5.00 -7.85
C PRO A 50 3.24 -4.19 -7.50
N ASN A 51 3.35 -2.97 -8.01
CA ASN A 51 4.48 -2.08 -7.74
C ASN A 51 4.24 -1.14 -6.54
N ALA A 52 3.13 -1.26 -5.83
CA ALA A 52 2.79 -0.40 -4.69
C ALA A 52 3.86 -0.39 -3.59
N LYS A 53 4.61 -1.49 -3.44
CA LYS A 53 5.70 -1.63 -2.45
C LYS A 53 6.88 -0.69 -2.69
N HIS A 54 7.07 -0.21 -3.92
CA HIS A 54 8.16 0.69 -4.28
C HIS A 54 7.74 2.16 -4.30
N ARG A 55 6.51 2.45 -3.85
CA ARG A 55 5.96 3.80 -3.84
C ARG A 55 5.83 4.30 -2.40
N SER A 56 5.92 5.61 -2.27
CA SER A 56 5.58 6.35 -1.05
C SER A 56 4.23 7.03 -1.21
N TRP A 57 3.61 7.37 -0.09
CA TRP A 57 2.36 8.12 -0.02
C TRP A 57 2.41 9.17 1.07
N TYR A 58 1.90 10.37 0.80
CA TYR A 58 1.79 11.49 1.74
C TYR A 58 0.32 11.72 2.12
N SER A 59 0.08 12.29 3.32
CA SER A 59 -1.29 12.39 3.86
C SER A 59 -2.24 13.31 3.09
N ASN A 60 -1.68 14.22 2.29
CA ASN A 60 -2.36 15.15 1.41
C ASN A 60 -2.62 14.58 0.00
N GLU A 61 -2.13 13.38 -0.30
CA GLU A 61 -2.36 12.71 -1.59
C GLU A 61 -3.65 11.88 -1.60
N ASP A 62 -4.11 11.57 -2.80
CA ASP A 62 -5.33 10.83 -3.02
C ASP A 62 -5.27 9.40 -2.46
N VAL A 63 -6.44 8.92 -2.03
CA VAL A 63 -6.65 7.57 -1.52
C VAL A 63 -7.60 6.83 -2.45
N CYS A 64 -7.40 5.52 -2.61
CA CYS A 64 -8.26 4.69 -3.45
C CYS A 64 -9.75 4.85 -3.06
N SER A 65 -10.57 5.21 -4.05
CA SER A 65 -12.01 5.45 -3.91
C SER A 65 -12.86 4.21 -4.18
N SER A 66 -12.24 3.12 -4.66
CA SER A 66 -12.95 1.87 -4.96
C SER A 66 -13.68 1.32 -3.74
N SER A 67 -15.00 1.11 -3.89
CA SER A 67 -15.84 0.51 -2.84
C SER A 67 -15.42 -0.92 -2.50
N LYS A 68 -14.84 -1.64 -3.47
CA LYS A 68 -14.32 -3.02 -3.31
C LYS A 68 -13.18 -3.09 -2.29
N PHE A 69 -12.37 -2.04 -2.18
CA PHE A 69 -11.19 -1.99 -1.30
C PHE A 69 -11.36 -1.08 -0.09
N LYS A 70 -12.59 -0.62 0.18
CA LYS A 70 -12.85 0.31 1.28
C LYS A 70 -12.39 -0.22 2.66
N ASP A 71 -12.39 -1.54 2.83
CA ASP A 71 -12.03 -2.23 4.07
C ASP A 71 -10.61 -2.80 4.05
N HIS A 72 -9.86 -2.60 2.95
CA HIS A 72 -8.46 -3.02 2.86
C HIS A 72 -7.59 -2.15 3.78
N ASN A 73 -6.66 -2.77 4.53
CA ASN A 73 -5.85 -2.09 5.54
C ASN A 73 -5.19 -0.81 5.01
N VAL A 74 -4.52 -0.88 3.86
CA VAL A 74 -3.91 0.28 3.19
C VAL A 74 -4.89 1.45 3.05
N VAL A 75 -6.08 1.21 2.48
CA VAL A 75 -7.08 2.26 2.22
C VAL A 75 -7.64 2.81 3.53
N VAL A 76 -7.92 1.93 4.50
CA VAL A 76 -8.43 2.32 5.82
C VAL A 76 -7.39 3.18 6.56
N THR A 77 -6.13 2.77 6.55
CA THR A 77 -5.03 3.45 7.22
C THR A 77 -4.73 4.79 6.55
N GLN A 78 -4.65 4.86 5.22
CA GLN A 78 -4.52 6.11 4.48
C GLN A 78 -5.64 7.10 4.84
N ARG A 79 -6.91 6.67 4.83
CA ARG A 79 -8.04 7.53 5.23
C ARG A 79 -7.95 8.01 6.68
N LYS A 80 -7.50 7.16 7.60
CA LYS A 80 -7.30 7.53 9.01
C LYS A 80 -6.19 8.56 9.14
N ILE A 81 -5.06 8.38 8.45
CA ILE A 81 -3.89 9.27 8.48
C ILE A 81 -4.18 10.61 7.80
N SER A 82 -4.83 10.60 6.63
CA SER A 82 -5.21 11.81 5.89
C SER A 82 -6.09 12.74 6.76
N LYS A 83 -7.04 12.18 7.51
CA LYS A 83 -7.84 12.92 8.50
C LYS A 83 -7.04 13.54 9.65
N LYS A 84 -5.80 13.10 9.89
CA LYS A 84 -4.91 13.65 10.91
C LYS A 84 -3.96 14.71 10.37
N GLY A 85 -3.82 14.85 9.05
CA GLY A 85 -2.89 15.80 8.44
C GLY A 85 -1.43 15.52 8.83
N SER A 86 -1.03 14.25 8.81
CA SER A 86 0.33 13.83 9.15
C SER A 86 1.34 14.30 8.10
N GLU A 87 2.52 14.69 8.54
CA GLU A 87 3.66 15.03 7.68
C GLU A 87 4.54 13.79 7.43
N GLY A 88 5.47 13.92 6.48
CA GLY A 88 6.32 12.81 6.04
C GLY A 88 5.58 11.81 5.15
N TYR A 89 6.34 10.82 4.66
CA TYR A 89 5.83 9.80 3.77
C TYR A 89 5.57 8.48 4.48
N PHE A 90 4.68 7.68 3.91
CA PHE A 90 4.35 6.34 4.36
C PHE A 90 4.59 5.34 3.24
N THR A 91 5.18 4.20 3.57
CA THR A 91 5.38 3.09 2.63
C THR A 91 4.16 2.17 2.62
N TYR A 92 4.11 1.26 1.63
CA TYR A 92 3.10 0.22 1.60
C TYR A 92 3.09 -0.64 2.87
N GLU A 93 4.26 -1.06 3.36
CA GLU A 93 4.38 -1.94 4.52
C GLU A 93 3.95 -1.23 5.83
N MET A 94 4.14 0.08 5.93
CA MET A 94 3.60 0.89 7.03
C MET A 94 2.06 0.95 7.00
N LEU A 95 1.46 1.05 5.80
CA LEU A 95 0.02 1.23 5.60
C LEU A 95 -0.75 -0.10 5.63
N ASN A 96 -0.16 -1.20 5.18
CA ASN A 96 -0.81 -2.49 4.99
C ASN A 96 -0.93 -3.34 6.27
N ARG A 97 -1.23 -2.70 7.41
CA ARG A 97 -1.25 -3.33 8.73
C ARG A 97 -2.38 -2.78 9.58
N ASP A 98 -2.87 -3.55 10.54
CA ASP A 98 -3.88 -3.07 11.48
C ASP A 98 -3.22 -2.32 12.64
N ILE A 99 -3.07 -1.00 12.50
CA ILE A 99 -2.41 -0.12 13.49
C ILE A 99 -3.38 0.86 14.15
N VAL A 100 -3.01 1.32 15.35
CA VAL A 100 -3.73 2.40 16.03
C VAL A 100 -3.23 3.75 15.49
N VAL A 101 -4.01 4.38 14.63
CA VAL A 101 -3.74 5.74 14.13
C VAL A 101 -4.13 6.76 15.21
N LYS A 102 -3.16 7.17 16.03
CA LYS A 102 -3.33 8.17 17.11
C LYS A 102 -3.12 9.60 16.60
N LYS A 103 -3.50 10.59 17.42
CA LYS A 103 -3.13 12.00 17.16
C LYS A 103 -1.60 12.12 17.21
N GLY A 104 -1.01 12.81 16.22
CA GLY A 104 0.44 13.00 16.13
C GLY A 104 1.21 11.84 15.49
N ILE A 105 0.53 10.87 14.85
CA ILE A 105 1.22 9.93 13.97
C ILE A 105 1.91 10.71 12.84
N GLN A 106 3.17 10.41 12.58
CA GLN A 106 3.97 11.04 11.52
C GLN A 106 4.55 9.95 10.63
N GLY A 107 4.75 10.29 9.36
CA GLY A 107 5.48 9.46 8.41
C GLY A 107 6.98 9.55 8.62
N ILE A 108 7.73 8.94 7.71
CA ILE A 108 9.18 9.09 7.65
C ILE A 108 9.48 10.44 6.99
N ASP A 109 10.44 11.17 7.56
CA ASP A 109 10.96 12.39 6.97
C ASP A 109 11.67 12.09 5.63
N PRO A 110 11.27 12.71 4.50
CA PRO A 110 11.94 12.52 3.22
C PRO A 110 13.38 13.01 3.23
N ASP A 111 13.72 13.99 4.08
CA ASP A 111 15.02 14.63 4.08
C ASP A 111 16.12 13.71 4.63
N ILE A 112 17.23 13.68 3.91
CA ILE A 112 18.43 12.93 4.28
C ILE A 112 19.43 13.92 4.89
N PRO A 113 20.07 13.58 6.02
CA PRO A 113 21.15 14.41 6.54
C PRO A 113 22.28 14.51 5.50
N GLY A 114 22.78 15.71 5.21
CA GLY A 114 23.86 15.89 4.21
C GLY A 114 25.18 15.17 4.55
N SER A 115 25.34 14.67 5.78
CA SER A 115 26.44 13.76 6.17
C SER A 115 26.29 12.35 5.59
N VAL A 116 25.07 11.92 5.28
CA VAL A 116 24.74 10.62 4.69
C VAL A 116 24.74 10.71 3.17
N GLU A 117 24.21 11.78 2.58
CA GLU A 117 24.16 11.96 1.12
C GLU A 117 25.53 11.82 0.46
N ARG A 118 26.57 12.38 1.08
CA ARG A 118 27.96 12.32 0.60
C ARG A 118 28.58 10.92 0.62
N LYS A 119 27.93 9.93 1.24
CA LYS A 119 28.42 8.55 1.39
C LYS A 119 27.89 7.59 0.31
N GLY A 120 27.04 8.08 -0.59
CA GLY A 120 26.54 7.32 -1.75
C GLY A 120 25.26 6.52 -1.49
N GLN A 121 24.70 5.97 -2.57
CA GLN A 121 23.34 5.43 -2.63
C GLN A 121 23.06 4.29 -1.65
N ASN A 122 24.00 3.35 -1.47
CA ASN A 122 23.79 2.19 -0.59
C ASN A 122 23.57 2.60 0.87
N VAL A 123 24.23 3.68 1.32
CA VAL A 123 24.08 4.19 2.70
C VAL A 123 22.73 4.87 2.87
N ILE A 124 22.29 5.60 1.84
CA ILE A 124 20.96 6.24 1.81
C ILE A 124 19.86 5.17 1.89
N GLU A 125 19.98 4.09 1.14
CA GLU A 125 19.00 3.01 1.14
C GLU A 125 18.94 2.29 2.51
N SER A 126 20.10 2.04 3.13
CA SER A 126 20.15 1.51 4.51
C SER A 126 19.45 2.44 5.51
N LEU A 127 19.69 3.75 5.42
CA LEU A 127 19.06 4.74 6.28
C LEU A 127 17.54 4.69 6.17
N TYR A 128 17.00 4.63 4.95
CA TYR A 128 15.55 4.55 4.75
C TYR A 128 14.96 3.27 5.32
N ARG A 129 15.63 2.12 5.13
CA ARG A 129 15.21 0.84 5.73
C ARG A 129 15.21 0.93 7.27
N GLU A 130 16.25 1.47 7.87
CA GLU A 130 16.35 1.63 9.33
C GLU A 130 15.26 2.56 9.90
N ARG A 131 14.92 3.63 9.18
CA ARG A 131 13.82 4.54 9.54
C ARG A 131 12.47 3.83 9.47
N GLU A 132 12.23 3.06 8.41
CA GLU A 132 11.01 2.24 8.27
C GLU A 132 10.90 1.20 9.38
N GLU A 133 11.97 0.47 9.69
CA GLU A 133 11.99 -0.49 10.79
C GLU A 133 11.72 0.16 12.15
N SER A 134 12.34 1.32 12.39
CA SER A 134 12.12 2.12 13.60
C SER A 134 10.66 2.56 13.71
N TRP A 135 10.06 2.98 12.59
CA TRP A 135 8.66 3.35 12.54
C TRP A 135 7.74 2.16 12.84
N LEU A 136 8.00 1.00 12.24
CA LEU A 136 7.23 -0.23 12.44
C LEU A 136 7.30 -0.72 13.89
N LYS A 137 8.47 -0.60 14.54
CA LYS A 137 8.64 -0.92 15.97
C LYS A 137 7.82 0.03 16.86
N GLY A 138 7.75 1.31 16.50
CA GLY A 138 6.93 2.31 17.20
C GLY A 138 5.42 2.16 16.99
N HIS A 139 5.00 1.51 15.90
CA HIS A 139 3.60 1.33 15.52
C HIS A 139 3.29 -0.16 15.31
N PRO A 140 3.32 -0.96 16.38
CA PRO A 140 3.10 -2.39 16.28
C PRO A 140 1.67 -2.70 15.82
N GLU A 141 1.55 -3.78 15.06
CA GLU A 141 0.27 -4.29 14.60
C GLU A 141 -0.58 -4.80 15.78
N ILE A 142 -1.86 -4.45 15.75
CA ILE A 142 -2.82 -4.83 16.76
C ILE A 142 -3.17 -6.30 16.58
N THR A 143 -3.06 -7.08 17.65
CA THR A 143 -3.49 -8.48 17.61
C THR A 143 -5.01 -8.58 17.55
N MET A 144 -5.55 -9.68 17.04
CA MET A 144 -7.01 -9.91 17.04
C MET A 144 -7.63 -9.80 18.44
N GLN A 145 -6.91 -10.23 19.48
CA GLN A 145 -7.36 -10.11 20.87
C GLN A 145 -7.44 -8.65 21.30
N GLN A 146 -6.40 -7.85 21.02
CA GLN A 146 -6.41 -6.42 21.31
C GLN A 146 -7.54 -5.70 20.55
N ARG A 147 -7.76 -6.04 19.28
CA ARG A 147 -8.85 -5.49 18.46
C ARG A 147 -10.23 -5.80 19.05
N ARG A 148 -10.44 -7.05 19.49
CA ARG A 148 -11.69 -7.45 20.18
C ARG A 148 -11.90 -6.64 21.45
N ARG A 149 -10.87 -6.54 22.31
CA ARG A 149 -10.93 -5.75 23.54
C ARG A 149 -11.26 -4.28 23.27
N MET A 150 -10.60 -3.65 22.31
CA MET A 150 -10.88 -2.27 21.92
C MET A 150 -12.32 -2.07 21.42
N LYS A 151 -12.87 -3.04 20.67
CA LYS A 151 -14.25 -3.02 20.20
C LYS A 151 -15.25 -3.11 21.36
N GLU A 152 -15.02 -4.03 22.30
CA GLU A 152 -15.86 -4.20 23.49
C GLU A 152 -15.84 -2.95 24.38
N GLU A 153 -14.66 -2.37 24.62
CA GLU A 153 -14.52 -1.12 25.36
C GLU A 153 -15.22 0.05 24.67
N GLY A 154 -15.13 0.12 23.33
CA GLY A 154 -15.84 1.12 22.52
C GLY A 154 -17.36 1.00 22.64
N MET A 155 -17.89 -0.23 22.62
CA MET A 155 -19.32 -0.50 22.79
C MET A 155 -19.81 -0.07 24.17
N LYS A 156 -19.07 -0.44 25.24
CA LYS A 156 -19.39 -0.03 26.62
C LYS A 156 -19.45 1.50 26.77
N ARG A 157 -18.51 2.23 26.15
CA ARG A 157 -18.51 3.70 26.15
C ARG A 157 -19.71 4.29 25.41
N SER A 158 -20.07 3.72 24.27
CA SER A 158 -21.25 4.13 23.50
C SER A 158 -22.55 3.92 24.30
N ASP A 159 -22.68 2.77 24.96
CA ASP A 159 -23.84 2.45 25.79
C ASP A 159 -23.97 3.39 26.99
N ALA A 160 -22.84 3.72 27.64
CA ALA A 160 -22.80 4.69 28.73
C ALA A 160 -23.25 6.09 28.26
N LEU A 161 -22.80 6.55 27.09
CA LEU A 161 -23.22 7.82 26.51
C LEU A 161 -24.73 7.84 26.18
N LYS A 162 -25.26 6.73 25.68
CA LYS A 162 -26.70 6.61 25.40
C LYS A 162 -27.53 6.74 26.67
N ARG A 163 -27.15 6.02 27.73
CA ARG A 163 -27.82 6.10 29.04
C ARG A 163 -27.78 7.51 29.63
N TYR A 164 -26.62 8.18 29.55
CA TYR A 164 -26.49 9.56 30.02
C TYR A 164 -27.44 10.51 29.26
N ARG A 165 -27.57 10.33 27.94
CA ARG A 165 -28.47 11.13 27.10
C ARG A 165 -29.95 10.90 27.42
N GLU A 166 -30.33 9.72 27.91
CA GLU A 166 -31.70 9.39 28.31
C GLU A 166 -32.08 9.96 29.70
N MET A 167 -31.10 10.46 30.47
CA MET A 167 -31.31 11.05 31.80
C MET A 167 -31.45 12.58 31.79
N ILE A 168 -31.27 13.22 30.63
CA ILE A 168 -31.38 14.68 30.40
C ILE A 168 -32.66 14.93 29.61
#